data_AF-A0A2W6E056-F1
#
_entry.id   AF-A0A2W6E056-F1
#
_cell.length_a   1.000
_cell.length_b   1.000
_cell.length_c   1.000
_cell.angle_alpha   90.00
_cell.angle_beta   90.00
_cell.angle_gamma   90.00
#
_symmetry.space_group_name_H-M   'P 1'
#
loop_
_entity.id
_entity.type
_entity.pdbx_description
1 polymer ?
#
loop_
_entity_poly.entity_id
_entity_poly.type
_entity_poly.pdbx_seq_one_letter_code
_entity_poly.pdbx_strand_id
1 'polypeptide(L)'
;MANRHPVGVPALSRRARILITVGTAALVALIVGSRLIDTYVDWLWFREVGFRSVFSTVLVTRLVQFLVVGLIVGGLLALNVVVAYRTRPVFVPVVGPEDPVARYRTAIVGRLRLVGIGVPVLVGLIAGLSALGDWQTVQMFIHGASFGVADPQFHKDVGFYAFELPFYRKLLGWAFLAVVISFLGALLTHYLFGGLRLAGRGGQLSGPARVQLGILAGAFVLFKAVGYFLDRYELLFSQRNPLFTGA
;
A
#
# COMPACT_ATOMS: atom_id res chain seq x y z
N MET A 1 17.02 -19.94 -43.26
CA MET A 1 16.20 -19.54 -42.09
C MET A 1 17.17 -19.14 -40.98
N ALA A 2 17.17 -17.88 -40.56
CA ALA A 2 18.16 -17.35 -39.61
C ALA A 2 17.72 -17.62 -38.16
N ASN A 3 18.45 -18.47 -37.45
CA ASN A 3 18.31 -18.68 -36.01
C ASN A 3 18.82 -17.42 -35.27
N ARG A 4 17.91 -16.52 -34.86
CA ARG A 4 18.28 -15.42 -33.96
C ARG A 4 18.55 -16.02 -32.58
N HIS A 5 19.80 -15.98 -32.15
CA HIS A 5 20.18 -16.33 -30.79
C HIS A 5 19.46 -15.43 -29.77
N PRO A 6 18.96 -15.97 -28.64
CA PRO A 6 18.33 -15.15 -27.61
C PRO A 6 19.36 -14.16 -27.05
N VAL A 7 19.05 -12.87 -27.14
CA VAL A 7 19.84 -11.80 -26.51
C VAL A 7 19.82 -12.03 -25.01
N GLY A 8 20.92 -12.55 -24.48
CA GLY A 8 21.14 -12.67 -23.04
C GLY A 8 21.11 -11.27 -22.43
N VAL A 9 20.33 -11.08 -21.36
CA VAL A 9 20.43 -9.83 -20.61
C VAL A 9 21.86 -9.73 -20.07
N PRO A 10 22.56 -8.60 -20.26
CA PRO A 10 23.92 -8.48 -19.78
C PRO A 10 23.96 -8.75 -18.27
N ALA A 11 24.68 -9.81 -17.88
CA ALA A 11 24.85 -10.13 -16.48
C ALA A 11 25.79 -9.09 -15.86
N LEU A 12 25.31 -8.36 -14.86
CA LEU A 12 26.13 -7.39 -14.11
C LEU A 12 27.39 -8.09 -13.57
N SER A 13 28.56 -7.50 -13.82
CA SER A 13 29.82 -8.00 -13.27
C SER A 13 29.77 -8.02 -11.74
N ARG A 14 30.52 -8.93 -11.09
CA ARG A 14 30.59 -9.00 -9.63
C ARG A 14 30.97 -7.65 -9.01
N ARG A 15 31.88 -6.92 -9.67
CA ARG A 15 32.31 -5.56 -9.30
C ARG A 15 31.17 -4.55 -9.41
N ALA A 16 30.43 -4.55 -10.52
CA ALA A 16 29.27 -3.67 -10.71
C ALA A 16 28.18 -3.92 -9.64
N ARG A 17 27.87 -5.19 -9.32
CA ARG A 17 26.90 -5.54 -8.28
C ARG A 17 27.34 -5.04 -6.89
N ILE A 18 28.63 -5.18 -6.55
CA ILE A 18 29.18 -4.68 -5.29
C ILE A 18 29.11 -3.15 -5.24
N LEU A 19 29.56 -2.45 -6.29
CA LEU A 19 29.51 -0.99 -6.36
C LEU A 19 28.09 -0.45 -6.26
N ILE A 20 27.12 -1.08 -6.94
CA ILE A 20 25.70 -0.70 -6.84
C ILE A 20 25.21 -0.91 -5.41
N THR A 21 25.52 -2.06 -4.80
CA THR A 21 25.03 -2.37 -3.45
C THR A 21 25.62 -1.42 -2.41
N VAL A 22 26.93 -1.15 -2.49
CA VAL A 22 27.63 -0.20 -1.61
C VAL A 22 27.11 1.22 -1.84
N GLY A 23 26.94 1.63 -3.10
CA GLY A 23 26.38 2.94 -3.45
C GLY A 23 24.96 3.12 -2.94
N THR A 24 24.08 2.12 -3.11
CA THR A 24 22.72 2.14 -2.56
C THR A 24 22.74 2.15 -1.04
N ALA A 25 23.58 1.33 -0.39
CA ALA A 25 23.70 1.32 1.07
C ALA A 25 24.18 2.67 1.62
N ALA A 26 25.18 3.29 0.97
CA ALA A 26 25.68 4.61 1.34
C ALA A 26 24.61 5.69 1.16
N LEU A 27 23.87 5.67 0.04
CA LEU A 27 22.76 6.59 -0.20
C LEU A 27 21.67 6.46 0.87
N VAL A 28 21.26 5.22 1.19
CA VAL A 28 20.28 4.95 2.25
C VAL A 28 20.81 5.43 3.60
N ALA A 29 22.08 5.15 3.92
CA ALA A 29 22.70 5.59 5.16
C ALA A 29 22.76 7.13 5.27
N LEU A 30 23.04 7.85 4.19
CA LEU A 30 23.04 9.31 4.17
C LEU A 30 21.63 9.88 4.38
N ILE A 31 20.63 9.34 3.67
CA ILE A 31 19.24 9.77 3.79
C ILE A 31 18.72 9.51 5.21
N VAL A 32 18.91 8.29 5.73
CA VAL A 32 18.45 7.92 7.08
C VAL A 32 19.26 8.68 8.14
N GLY A 33 20.57 8.78 7.97
CA GLY A 33 21.48 9.46 8.89
C GLY A 33 21.13 10.93 9.06
N SER A 34 20.90 11.67 7.98
CA SER A 34 20.44 13.06 8.03
C SER A 34 19.15 13.18 8.86
N ARG A 35 18.16 12.33 8.60
CA ARG A 35 16.88 12.37 9.32
C ARG A 35 17.01 12.04 10.80
N LEU A 36 17.92 11.14 11.17
CA LEU A 36 18.18 10.81 12.57
C LEU A 36 18.85 11.97 13.30
N ILE A 37 19.79 12.66 12.65
CA ILE A 37 20.42 13.86 13.20
C ILE A 37 19.37 14.95 13.41
N ASP A 38 18.55 15.25 12.40
CA ASP A 38 17.49 16.25 12.49
C ASP A 38 16.53 15.92 13.64
N THR A 39 16.09 14.66 13.72
CA THR A 39 15.19 14.18 14.79
C THR A 39 15.82 14.33 16.18
N TYR A 40 17.12 14.07 16.31
CA TYR A 40 17.84 14.20 17.58
C TYR A 40 18.02 15.66 17.99
N VAL A 41 18.35 16.53 17.04
CA VAL A 41 18.47 17.98 17.27
C VAL A 41 17.12 18.56 17.69
N ASP A 42 16.04 18.21 16.99
CA ASP A 42 14.68 18.61 17.36
C ASP A 42 14.31 18.10 18.76
N TRP A 43 14.65 16.85 19.08
CA TRP A 43 14.37 16.28 20.40
C TRP A 43 15.10 17.02 21.54
N LEU A 44 16.36 17.42 21.31
CA LEU A 44 17.11 18.25 22.25
C LEU A 44 16.46 19.64 22.37
N TRP A 45 16.09 20.26 21.25
CA TRP A 45 15.43 21.56 21.26
C TRP A 45 14.11 21.55 22.03
N PHE A 46 13.24 20.55 21.77
CA PHE A 46 11.97 20.37 22.49
C PHE A 46 12.16 20.12 23.99
N ARG A 47 13.29 19.54 24.39
CA ARG A 47 13.67 19.41 25.80
C ARG A 47 13.99 20.77 26.42
N GLU A 48 14.78 21.60 25.75
CA GLU A 48 15.17 22.93 26.26
C GLU A 48 13.97 23.86 26.43
N VAL A 49 12.98 23.78 25.53
CA VAL A 49 11.74 24.59 25.65
C VAL A 49 10.69 23.97 26.58
N GLY A 50 10.97 22.84 27.24
CA GLY A 50 10.05 22.18 28.19
C GLY A 50 8.92 21.36 27.56
N PHE A 51 8.89 21.20 26.23
CA PHE A 51 7.84 20.50 25.48
C PHE A 51 8.26 19.10 24.97
N ARG A 52 9.23 18.45 25.62
CA ARG A 52 9.75 17.11 25.23
C ARG A 52 8.66 16.04 25.07
N SER A 53 7.62 16.09 25.91
CA SER A 53 6.49 15.17 25.84
C SER A 53 5.74 15.27 24.52
N VAL A 54 5.54 16.49 24.00
CA VAL A 54 4.85 16.74 22.72
C VAL A 54 5.60 16.07 21.57
N PHE A 55 6.92 16.29 21.46
CA PHE A 55 7.71 15.68 20.41
C PHE A 55 7.76 14.15 20.53
N SER A 56 7.82 13.62 21.75
CA SER A 56 7.75 12.18 22.00
C SER A 56 6.41 11.59 21.54
N THR A 57 5.29 12.28 21.80
CA THR A 57 3.97 11.89 21.30
C THR A 57 3.92 11.88 19.77
N VAL A 58 4.49 12.89 19.11
CA VAL A 58 4.58 12.93 17.64
C VAL A 58 5.37 11.73 17.11
N LEU A 59 6.54 11.45 17.67
CA LEU A 59 7.38 10.32 17.26
C LEU A 59 6.70 8.97 17.46
N VAL A 60 6.07 8.76 18.62
CA VAL A 60 5.34 7.52 18.91
C VAL A 60 4.16 7.34 17.96
N THR A 61 3.39 8.40 17.70
CA THR A 61 2.25 8.35 16.76
C THR A 61 2.72 7.94 15.37
N ARG A 62 3.77 8.61 14.87
CA ARG A 62 4.40 8.30 13.58
C ARG A 62 4.87 6.85 13.53
N LEU A 63 5.57 6.37 14.56
CA LEU A 63 6.06 5.00 14.62
C LEU A 63 4.91 3.98 14.62
N VAL A 64 3.86 4.23 15.43
CA VAL A 64 2.67 3.36 15.48
C VAL A 64 1.97 3.33 14.13
N GLN A 65 1.75 4.49 13.49
CA GLN A 65 1.14 4.54 12.15
C GLN A 65 1.97 3.78 11.12
N PHE A 66 3.29 3.98 11.11
CA PHE A 66 4.21 3.27 10.23
C PHE A 66 4.09 1.76 10.39
N LEU A 67 4.12 1.27 11.64
CA LEU A 67 4.00 -0.15 11.93
C LEU A 67 2.61 -0.69 11.56
N VAL A 68 1.53 -0.04 11.98
CA VAL A 68 0.16 -0.50 11.74
C VAL A 68 -0.13 -0.54 10.24
N VAL A 69 0.09 0.55 9.51
CA VAL A 69 -0.21 0.61 8.07
C VAL A 69 0.72 -0.32 7.30
N GLY A 70 2.01 -0.34 7.63
CA GLY A 70 2.98 -1.19 6.95
C GLY A 70 2.71 -2.68 7.16
N LEU A 71 2.38 -3.10 8.38
CA LEU A 71 2.02 -4.48 8.69
C LEU A 71 0.69 -4.89 8.06
N ILE A 72 -0.32 -4.02 8.04
CA ILE A 72 -1.60 -4.33 7.40
C ILE A 72 -1.41 -4.49 5.89
N VAL A 73 -0.79 -3.52 5.21
CA VAL A 73 -0.63 -3.55 3.74
C VAL A 73 0.32 -4.67 3.33
N GLY A 74 1.49 -4.76 3.96
CA GLY A 74 2.47 -5.81 3.68
C GLY A 74 1.94 -7.20 4.04
N GLY A 75 1.26 -7.34 5.18
CA GLY A 75 0.66 -8.58 5.63
C GLY A 75 -0.47 -9.06 4.71
N LEU A 76 -1.38 -8.18 4.30
CA LEU A 76 -2.46 -8.52 3.36
C LEU A 76 -1.92 -8.89 1.98
N LEU A 77 -0.91 -8.18 1.49
CA LEU A 77 -0.24 -8.54 0.25
C LEU A 77 0.43 -9.92 0.35
N ALA A 78 1.20 -10.16 1.42
CA ALA A 78 1.86 -11.45 1.65
C ALA A 78 0.84 -12.59 1.70
N LEU A 79 -0.24 -12.40 2.46
CA LEU A 79 -1.34 -13.36 2.57
C LEU A 79 -1.93 -13.67 1.20
N ASN A 80 -2.29 -12.65 0.42
CA ASN A 80 -2.93 -12.83 -0.89
C ASN A 80 -2.00 -13.49 -1.91
N VAL A 81 -0.71 -13.16 -1.90
CA VAL A 81 0.31 -13.82 -2.74
C VAL A 81 0.46 -15.30 -2.34
N VAL A 82 0.51 -15.59 -1.04
CA VAL A 82 0.62 -16.98 -0.54
C VAL A 82 -0.62 -17.79 -0.90
N VAL A 83 -1.82 -17.24 -0.70
CA VAL A 83 -3.09 -17.88 -1.08
C VAL A 83 -3.10 -18.17 -2.58
N ALA A 84 -2.82 -17.17 -3.41
CA ALA A 84 -2.80 -17.32 -4.86
C ALA A 84 -1.80 -18.40 -5.31
N TYR A 85 -0.59 -18.42 -4.73
CA TYR A 85 0.44 -19.42 -5.03
C TYR A 85 0.04 -20.85 -4.61
N ARG A 86 -0.64 -20.99 -3.47
CA ARG A 86 -1.10 -22.30 -2.97
C ARG A 86 -2.29 -22.84 -3.76
N THR A 87 -3.17 -21.97 -4.24
CA THR A 87 -4.35 -22.36 -5.03
C THR A 87 -4.07 -22.56 -6.52
N ARG A 88 -2.79 -22.63 -6.92
CA ARG A 88 -2.42 -22.81 -8.33
C ARG A 88 -2.92 -24.17 -8.86
N PRO A 89 -3.47 -24.22 -10.08
CA PRO A 89 -3.85 -25.50 -10.69
C PRO A 89 -2.62 -26.39 -10.92
N VAL A 90 -2.72 -27.67 -10.52
CA VAL A 90 -1.61 -28.64 -10.54
C VAL A 90 -1.28 -29.12 -11.96
N PHE A 91 -2.23 -29.06 -12.89
CA PHE A 91 -2.01 -29.42 -14.30
C PHE A 91 -1.68 -28.19 -15.14
N VAL A 92 -0.45 -28.13 -15.63
CA VAL A 92 0.02 -27.16 -16.63
C VAL A 92 0.10 -27.89 -17.98
N PRO A 93 -0.93 -27.84 -18.85
CA PRO A 93 -0.76 -28.30 -20.22
C PRO A 93 0.30 -27.47 -20.93
N VAL A 94 1.17 -28.18 -21.65
CA VAL A 94 2.39 -27.76 -22.36
C VAL A 94 2.42 -26.28 -22.76
N VAL A 95 3.45 -25.61 -22.25
CA VAL A 95 3.93 -24.27 -22.63
C VAL A 95 4.10 -24.23 -24.15
N GLY A 96 3.33 -23.39 -24.83
CA GLY A 96 3.56 -23.12 -26.25
C GLY A 96 4.96 -22.49 -26.44
N PRO A 97 5.61 -22.68 -27.59
CA PRO A 97 6.96 -22.15 -27.86
C PRO A 97 7.13 -20.63 -27.67
N GLU A 98 6.02 -19.88 -27.62
CA GLU A 98 5.95 -18.41 -27.64
C GLU A 98 5.44 -17.80 -26.31
N ASP A 99 5.53 -18.49 -25.16
CA ASP A 99 5.06 -17.91 -23.89
C ASP A 99 6.01 -16.81 -23.36
N PRO A 100 5.61 -15.51 -23.39
CA PRO A 100 6.47 -14.42 -22.93
C PRO A 100 6.73 -14.46 -21.41
N VAL A 101 5.94 -15.21 -20.65
CA VAL A 101 6.00 -15.26 -19.19
C VAL A 101 6.94 -16.36 -18.67
N ALA A 102 7.31 -17.33 -19.52
CA ALA A 102 8.13 -18.48 -19.12
C ALA A 102 9.47 -18.08 -18.50
N ARG A 103 10.13 -17.05 -19.04
CA ARG A 103 11.42 -16.51 -18.52
C ARG A 103 11.27 -15.83 -17.15
N TYR A 104 10.16 -15.17 -16.89
CA TYR A 104 9.88 -14.55 -15.59
C TYR A 104 9.52 -15.60 -14.54
N ARG A 105 8.77 -16.64 -14.93
CA ARG A 105 8.40 -17.75 -14.04
C ARG A 105 9.63 -18.47 -13.49
N THR A 106 10.62 -18.79 -14.33
CA THR A 106 11.83 -19.50 -13.90
C THR A 106 12.70 -18.67 -12.95
N ALA A 107 12.81 -17.36 -13.16
CA ALA A 107 13.52 -16.45 -12.26
C ALA A 107 12.84 -16.32 -10.88
N ILE A 108 11.51 -16.29 -10.85
CA ILE A 108 10.73 -16.14 -9.60
C ILE A 108 10.71 -17.45 -8.81
N VAL A 109 10.52 -18.59 -9.47
CA VAL A 109 10.52 -19.92 -8.81
C VAL A 109 11.86 -20.19 -8.13
N GLY A 110 12.99 -19.81 -8.75
CA GLY A 110 14.32 -19.94 -8.16
C GLY A 110 14.57 -19.06 -6.92
N ARG A 111 13.71 -18.06 -6.66
CA ARG A 111 13.85 -17.10 -5.54
C ARG A 111 12.53 -16.87 -4.81
N LEU A 112 11.70 -17.90 -4.73
CA LEU A 112 10.31 -17.75 -4.28
C LEU A 112 10.19 -17.17 -2.86
N ARG A 113 11.09 -17.53 -1.93
CA ARG A 113 11.13 -16.94 -0.58
C ARG A 113 11.52 -15.47 -0.60
N LEU A 114 12.51 -15.09 -1.41
CA LEU A 114 12.96 -13.70 -1.53
C LEU A 114 11.87 -12.81 -2.15
N VAL A 115 11.18 -13.29 -3.18
CA VAL A 115 10.10 -12.52 -3.83
C VAL A 115 8.85 -12.50 -2.94
N GLY A 116 8.46 -13.65 -2.40
CA GLY A 116 7.26 -13.82 -1.58
C GLY A 116 7.32 -13.13 -0.21
N ILE A 117 8.51 -12.83 0.32
CA ILE A 117 8.69 -12.07 1.57
C ILE A 117 9.20 -10.67 1.28
N GLY A 118 10.20 -10.52 0.40
CA GLY A 118 10.85 -9.25 0.12
C GLY A 118 9.93 -8.23 -0.53
N VAL A 119 9.06 -8.64 -1.47
CA VAL A 119 8.10 -7.71 -2.10
C VAL A 119 7.07 -7.22 -1.09
N PRO A 120 6.38 -8.09 -0.31
CA PRO A 120 5.47 -7.61 0.72
C PRO A 120 6.11 -6.74 1.79
N VAL A 121 7.33 -7.07 2.23
CA VAL A 121 8.08 -6.24 3.19
C VAL A 121 8.37 -4.87 2.60
N LEU A 122 8.91 -4.80 1.37
CA LEU A 122 9.23 -3.53 0.72
C LEU A 122 7.98 -2.66 0.53
N VAL A 123 6.89 -3.27 0.07
CA VAL A 123 5.62 -2.58 -0.13
C VAL A 123 5.02 -2.11 1.21
N GLY A 124 5.09 -2.94 2.25
CA GLY A 124 4.68 -2.57 3.60
C GLY A 124 5.51 -1.41 4.16
N LEU A 125 6.83 -1.40 3.95
CA LEU A 125 7.70 -0.28 4.36
C LEU A 125 7.30 1.01 3.64
N ILE A 126 7.08 0.97 2.32
CA ILE A 126 6.67 2.16 1.55
C ILE A 126 5.29 2.66 2.04
N ALA A 127 4.34 1.76 2.25
CA ALA A 127 3.02 2.12 2.75
C ALA A 127 3.08 2.73 4.15
N GLY A 128 3.83 2.13 5.07
CA GLY A 128 4.07 2.66 6.41
C GLY A 128 4.73 4.04 6.38
N LEU A 129 5.73 4.25 5.52
CA LEU A 129 6.38 5.56 5.37
C LEU A 129 5.40 6.64 4.89
N SER A 130 4.46 6.29 4.02
CA SER A 130 3.45 7.24 3.54
C SER A 130 2.49 7.70 4.65
N ALA A 131 2.24 6.87 5.67
CA ALA A 131 1.35 7.17 6.78
C ALA A 131 1.97 8.12 7.84
N LEU A 132 3.29 8.29 7.85
CA LEU A 132 3.99 9.16 8.80
C LEU A 132 3.52 10.62 8.76
N GLY A 133 3.07 11.09 7.59
CA GLY A 133 2.58 12.45 7.39
C GLY A 133 1.24 12.74 8.08
N ASP A 134 0.45 11.70 8.37
CA ASP A 134 -0.93 11.85 8.84
C ASP A 134 -1.05 11.93 10.38
N TRP A 135 0.07 12.09 11.08
CA TRP A 135 0.12 12.09 12.56
C TRP A 135 -0.77 13.16 13.20
N GLN A 136 -0.89 14.34 12.57
CA GLN A 136 -1.76 15.42 13.05
C GLN A 136 -3.21 15.00 13.02
N THR A 137 -3.66 14.38 11.92
CA THR A 137 -5.03 13.88 11.78
C THR A 137 -5.35 12.81 12.82
N VAL A 138 -4.41 11.90 13.09
CA VAL A 138 -4.60 10.88 14.14
C VAL A 138 -4.67 11.51 15.53
N GLN A 139 -3.79 12.46 15.83
CA GLN A 139 -3.79 13.14 17.14
C GLN A 139 -5.04 14.00 17.33
N MET A 140 -5.52 14.67 16.28
CA MET A 140 -6.78 15.41 16.28
C MET A 140 -8.00 14.49 16.48
N PHE A 141 -8.00 13.29 15.91
CA PHE A 141 -9.06 12.31 16.17
C PHE A 141 -9.07 11.84 17.63
N ILE A 142 -7.88 11.55 18.19
CA ILE A 142 -7.77 11.03 19.57
C ILE A 142 -8.10 12.11 20.61
N HIS A 143 -7.66 13.35 20.38
CA HIS A 143 -7.79 14.46 21.33
C HIS A 143 -8.78 15.53 20.86
N GLY A 144 -9.65 15.20 19.90
CA GLY A 144 -10.64 16.12 19.34
C GLY A 144 -11.62 16.60 20.40
N ALA A 145 -12.12 17.82 20.22
CA ALA A 145 -13.12 18.41 21.10
C ALA A 145 -14.42 18.70 20.34
N SER A 146 -15.53 18.81 21.08
CA SER A 146 -16.79 19.32 20.54
C SER A 146 -16.79 20.84 20.49
N PHE A 147 -17.34 21.41 19.43
CA PHE A 147 -17.56 22.85 19.31
C PHE A 147 -18.87 23.29 19.98
N GLY A 148 -19.78 22.36 20.28
CA GLY A 148 -21.09 22.65 20.88
C GLY A 148 -22.09 23.20 19.87
N VAL A 149 -21.75 23.17 18.58
CA VAL A 149 -22.58 23.67 17.49
C VAL A 149 -22.81 22.50 16.54
N ALA A 150 -24.08 22.11 16.40
CA ALA A 150 -24.48 21.04 15.50
C ALA A 150 -24.83 21.61 14.11
N ASP A 151 -24.44 20.88 13.07
CA ASP A 151 -24.81 21.23 11.71
C ASP A 151 -26.32 21.01 11.47
N PRO A 152 -27.02 21.89 10.73
CA PRO A 152 -28.47 21.77 10.56
C PRO A 152 -28.96 20.58 9.72
N GLN A 153 -28.09 19.93 8.94
CA GLN A 153 -28.48 18.90 7.97
C GLN A 153 -28.34 17.49 8.57
N PHE A 154 -27.15 17.16 9.05
CA PHE A 154 -26.79 15.86 9.61
C PHE A 154 -26.79 15.84 11.14
N HIS A 155 -27.01 16.99 11.79
CA HIS A 155 -27.06 17.11 13.25
C HIS A 155 -25.78 16.59 13.92
N LYS A 156 -24.63 16.76 13.26
CA LYS A 156 -23.30 16.43 13.76
C LYS A 156 -22.62 17.70 14.26
N ASP A 157 -21.88 17.58 15.36
CA ASP A 157 -21.06 18.68 15.85
C ASP A 157 -20.00 19.09 14.80
N VAL A 158 -19.67 20.37 14.70
CA VAL A 158 -18.61 20.85 13.79
C VAL A 158 -17.28 20.11 14.01
N GLY A 159 -17.01 19.64 15.23
CA GLY A 159 -15.84 18.82 15.58
C GLY A 159 -15.77 17.49 14.86
N PHE A 160 -16.91 16.91 14.48
CA PHE A 160 -16.94 15.73 13.61
C PHE A 160 -16.26 16.02 12.26
N TYR A 161 -16.55 17.17 11.65
CA TYR A 161 -15.99 17.54 10.35
C TYR A 161 -14.52 17.96 10.44
N ALA A 162 -14.11 18.59 11.56
CA ALA A 162 -12.74 19.05 11.77
C ALA A 162 -11.77 17.93 12.17
N PHE A 163 -12.22 16.97 12.97
CA PHE A 163 -11.33 16.01 13.64
C PHE A 163 -11.60 14.55 13.24
N GLU A 164 -12.87 14.13 13.18
CA GLU A 164 -13.23 12.73 12.95
C GLU A 164 -13.26 12.35 11.47
N LEU A 165 -13.94 13.16 10.65
CA LEU A 165 -14.12 12.91 9.23
C LEU A 165 -12.78 12.79 8.47
N PRO A 166 -11.78 13.66 8.70
CA PRO A 166 -10.47 13.52 8.05
C PRO A 166 -9.78 12.21 8.43
N PHE A 167 -9.92 11.75 9.69
CA PHE A 167 -9.36 10.48 10.14
C PHE A 167 -10.04 9.28 9.47
N TYR A 168 -11.38 9.24 9.42
CA TYR A 168 -12.10 8.16 8.72
C TYR A 168 -11.72 8.10 7.24
N ARG A 169 -11.49 9.24 6.59
CA ARG A 169 -11.01 9.31 5.20
C ARG A 169 -9.60 8.76 5.03
N LYS A 170 -8.68 9.09 5.95
CA LYS A 170 -7.32 8.53 5.92
C LYS A 170 -7.33 7.01 6.14
N LEU A 171 -8.11 6.54 7.10
CA LEU A 171 -8.28 5.11 7.35
C LEU A 171 -8.83 4.37 6.11
N LEU A 172 -9.86 4.94 5.48
CA LEU A 172 -10.42 4.39 4.24
C LEU A 172 -9.40 4.42 3.09
N GLY A 173 -8.59 5.47 2.97
CA GLY A 173 -7.51 5.58 2.00
C GLY A 173 -6.46 4.48 2.16
N TRP A 174 -6.03 4.20 3.39
CA TRP A 174 -5.10 3.09 3.67
C TRP A 174 -5.73 1.73 3.38
N ALA A 175 -7.01 1.53 3.72
CA ALA A 175 -7.73 0.29 3.42
C ALA A 175 -7.85 0.08 1.89
N PHE A 176 -8.13 1.14 1.15
CA PHE A 176 -8.20 1.13 -0.31
C PHE A 176 -6.86 0.79 -0.94
N LEU A 177 -5.77 1.42 -0.47
CA LEU A 177 -4.40 1.11 -0.89
C LEU A 177 -4.09 -0.38 -0.65
N ALA A 178 -4.41 -0.90 0.54
CA ALA A 178 -4.16 -2.30 0.89
C ALA A 178 -4.88 -3.28 -0.03
N VAL A 179 -6.15 -3.02 -0.36
CA VAL A 179 -6.94 -3.86 -1.28
C VAL A 179 -6.40 -3.79 -2.70
N VAL A 180 -6.10 -2.60 -3.22
CA VAL A 180 -5.56 -2.45 -4.59
C VAL A 180 -4.22 -3.18 -4.72
N ILE A 181 -3.31 -2.98 -3.76
CA ILE A 181 -2.02 -3.67 -3.77
C ILE A 181 -2.20 -5.19 -3.66
N SER A 182 -3.09 -5.65 -2.79
CA SER A 182 -3.39 -7.08 -2.65
C SER A 182 -4.00 -7.68 -3.91
N PHE A 183 -4.89 -6.93 -4.59
CA PHE A 183 -5.49 -7.32 -5.86
C PHE A 183 -4.42 -7.47 -6.94
N LEU A 184 -3.54 -6.47 -7.09
CA LEU A 184 -2.44 -6.53 -8.06
C LEU A 184 -1.47 -7.68 -7.77
N GLY A 185 -1.13 -7.90 -6.50
CA GLY A 185 -0.29 -9.02 -6.08
C GLY A 185 -0.92 -10.38 -6.37
N ALA A 186 -2.20 -10.56 -6.05
CA ALA A 186 -2.96 -11.78 -6.35
C ALA A 186 -3.09 -11.99 -7.87
N LEU A 187 -3.45 -10.94 -8.62
CA LEU A 187 -3.60 -10.97 -10.08
C LEU A 187 -2.29 -11.39 -10.74
N LEU A 188 -1.17 -10.75 -10.37
CA LEU A 188 0.14 -11.09 -10.91
C LEU A 188 0.54 -12.52 -10.56
N THR A 189 0.27 -12.97 -9.35
CA THR A 189 0.56 -14.36 -8.93
C THR A 189 -0.26 -15.37 -9.74
N HIS A 190 -1.57 -15.15 -9.88
CA HIS A 190 -2.42 -16.01 -10.71
C HIS A 190 -2.02 -15.99 -12.18
N TYR A 191 -1.57 -14.86 -12.71
CA TYR A 191 -1.07 -14.76 -14.07
C TYR A 191 0.24 -15.55 -14.24
N LEU A 192 1.20 -15.35 -13.34
CA LEU A 192 2.49 -16.03 -13.38
C LEU A 192 2.39 -17.54 -13.21
N PHE A 193 1.44 -18.05 -12.42
CA PHE A 193 1.27 -19.49 -12.16
C PHE A 193 0.13 -20.15 -12.94
N GLY A 194 -0.44 -19.47 -13.94
CA GLY A 194 -1.38 -20.07 -14.90
C GLY A 194 -2.84 -20.15 -14.44
N GLY A 195 -3.21 -19.44 -13.36
CA GLY A 195 -4.59 -19.23 -12.92
C GLY A 195 -5.39 -18.27 -13.81
N LEU A 196 -4.70 -17.45 -14.62
CA LEU A 196 -5.27 -16.53 -15.63
C LEU A 196 -4.69 -16.84 -17.01
N ARG A 197 -5.55 -17.16 -17.99
CA ARG A 197 -5.16 -17.33 -19.40
C ARG A 197 -5.76 -16.20 -20.23
N LEU A 198 -4.90 -15.32 -20.74
CA LEU A 198 -5.29 -14.25 -21.68
C LEU A 198 -5.19 -14.67 -23.14
N ALA A 199 -4.51 -15.79 -23.44
CA ALA A 199 -4.32 -16.31 -24.79
C ALA A 199 -5.24 -17.52 -25.07
N GLY A 200 -6.01 -17.43 -26.17
CA GLY A 200 -6.98 -18.45 -26.61
C GLY A 200 -8.42 -17.90 -26.74
N ARG A 201 -9.25 -18.55 -27.58
CA ARG A 201 -10.68 -18.22 -27.71
C ARG A 201 -11.41 -18.53 -26.40
N GLY A 202 -11.61 -17.51 -25.57
CA GLY A 202 -12.28 -17.58 -24.27
C GLY A 202 -11.26 -17.67 -23.13
N GLY A 203 -10.82 -16.51 -22.62
CA GLY A 203 -9.90 -16.45 -21.48
C GLY A 203 -10.44 -17.26 -20.30
N GLN A 204 -9.63 -18.20 -19.80
CA GLN A 204 -10.04 -19.10 -18.72
C GLN A 204 -9.46 -18.60 -17.40
N LEU A 205 -10.34 -18.24 -16.47
CA LEU A 205 -10.02 -18.03 -15.07
C LEU A 205 -10.24 -19.33 -14.32
N SER A 206 -9.24 -19.79 -13.58
CA SER A 206 -9.42 -20.88 -12.63
C SER A 206 -10.47 -20.50 -11.57
N GLY A 207 -11.21 -21.49 -11.05
CA GLY A 207 -12.20 -21.28 -9.98
C GLY A 207 -11.62 -20.50 -8.79
N PRO A 208 -10.46 -20.89 -8.22
CA PRO A 208 -9.85 -20.17 -7.12
C PRO A 208 -9.44 -18.73 -7.47
N ALA A 209 -8.89 -18.49 -8.66
CA ALA A 209 -8.55 -17.14 -9.11
C ALA A 209 -9.79 -16.24 -9.20
N ARG A 210 -10.90 -16.77 -9.74
CA ARG A 210 -12.17 -16.05 -9.85
C ARG A 210 -12.71 -15.65 -8.47
N VAL A 211 -12.68 -16.58 -7.52
CA VAL A 211 -13.17 -16.32 -6.15
C VAL A 211 -12.29 -15.29 -5.45
N GLN A 212 -10.96 -15.47 -5.43
CA GLN A 212 -10.07 -14.56 -4.74
C GLN A 212 -10.10 -13.14 -5.33
N LEU A 213 -10.01 -13.01 -6.66
CA LEU A 213 -10.08 -11.70 -7.32
C LEU A 213 -11.47 -11.08 -7.17
N GLY A 214 -12.54 -11.89 -7.18
CA GLY A 214 -13.90 -11.44 -6.91
C GLY A 214 -14.08 -10.89 -5.50
N ILE A 215 -13.52 -11.54 -4.47
CA ILE A 215 -13.54 -11.04 -3.09
C ILE A 215 -12.80 -9.71 -2.99
N LEU A 216 -11.60 -9.60 -3.57
CA LEU A 216 -10.81 -8.36 -3.53
C LEU A 216 -11.50 -7.23 -4.31
N ALA A 217 -12.13 -7.53 -5.46
CA ALA A 217 -12.93 -6.56 -6.20
C ALA A 217 -14.19 -6.14 -5.42
N GLY A 218 -14.86 -7.08 -4.74
CA GLY A 218 -15.98 -6.80 -3.86
C GLY A 218 -15.60 -5.89 -2.69
N ALA A 219 -14.47 -6.15 -2.04
CA ALA A 219 -13.92 -5.30 -0.99
C ALA A 219 -13.59 -3.89 -1.51
N PHE A 220 -13.03 -3.79 -2.73
CA PHE A 220 -12.79 -2.51 -3.39
C PHE A 220 -14.08 -1.71 -3.58
N VAL A 221 -15.13 -2.34 -4.12
CA VAL A 221 -16.43 -1.69 -4.35
C VAL A 221 -17.07 -1.31 -3.02
N LEU A 222 -16.97 -2.16 -2.00
CA LEU A 222 -17.47 -1.85 -0.65
C LEU A 222 -16.78 -0.61 -0.08
N PHE A 223 -15.46 -0.52 -0.15
CA PHE A 223 -14.73 0.66 0.31
C PHE A 223 -15.06 1.91 -0.51
N LYS A 224 -15.32 1.78 -1.82
CA LYS A 224 -15.87 2.89 -2.61
C LYS A 224 -17.24 3.33 -2.12
N ALA A 225 -18.14 2.41 -1.83
CA ALA A 225 -19.47 2.72 -1.30
C ALA A 225 -19.38 3.45 0.05
N VAL A 226 -18.51 2.99 0.96
CA VAL A 226 -18.22 3.69 2.22
C VAL A 226 -17.64 5.08 1.96
N GLY A 227 -16.76 5.23 0.97
CA GLY A 227 -16.23 6.52 0.55
C GLY A 227 -17.33 7.49 0.11
N TYR A 228 -18.21 7.04 -0.78
CA TYR A 228 -19.36 7.84 -1.21
C TYR A 228 -20.30 8.20 -0.07
N PHE A 229 -20.48 7.28 0.89
CA PHE A 229 -21.25 7.59 2.09
C PHE A 229 -20.59 8.68 2.94
N LEU A 230 -19.26 8.73 3.02
CA LEU A 230 -18.54 9.82 3.69
C LEU A 230 -18.53 11.13 2.86
N ASP A 231 -18.57 11.05 1.53
CA ASP A 231 -18.59 12.21 0.62
C ASP A 231 -19.81 13.10 0.83
N ARG A 232 -20.93 12.57 1.32
CA ARG A 232 -22.12 13.37 1.65
C ARG A 232 -21.84 14.46 2.68
N TYR A 233 -20.92 14.23 3.61
CA TYR A 233 -20.57 15.18 4.66
C TYR A 233 -19.76 16.36 4.12
N GLU A 234 -19.02 16.16 3.02
CA GLU A 234 -18.23 17.22 2.40
C GLU A 234 -19.06 18.12 1.48
N LEU A 235 -20.28 17.71 1.12
CA LEU A 235 -21.17 18.52 0.28
C LEU A 235 -21.51 19.87 0.94
N LEU A 236 -21.50 19.94 2.27
CA LEU A 236 -21.70 21.18 3.02
C LEU A 236 -20.63 22.24 2.74
N PHE A 237 -19.42 21.82 2.39
CA PHE A 237 -18.29 22.70 2.05
C PHE A 237 -18.17 22.94 0.54
N SER A 238 -19.07 22.37 -0.27
CA SER A 238 -18.95 22.40 -1.72
C SER A 238 -19.41 23.74 -2.29
N GLN A 239 -18.48 24.52 -2.84
CA GLN A 239 -18.79 25.76 -3.56
C GLN A 239 -19.26 25.53 -5.00
N ARG A 240 -19.41 24.27 -5.44
CA ARG A 240 -19.72 23.93 -6.85
C ARG A 240 -21.17 24.19 -7.23
N ASN A 241 -22.08 24.28 -6.27
CA ASN A 241 -23.49 24.48 -6.54
C ASN A 241 -24.06 25.51 -5.56
N PRO A 242 -24.63 26.62 -6.04
CA PRO A 242 -25.16 27.70 -5.18
C PRO A 242 -26.34 27.25 -4.29
N LEU A 243 -26.91 26.06 -4.51
CA LEU A 243 -27.93 25.45 -3.65
C LEU A 243 -27.36 24.77 -2.40
N PHE A 244 -26.05 24.51 -2.35
CA PHE A 244 -25.36 23.95 -1.18
C PHE A 244 -24.56 25.06 -0.49
N THR A 245 -25.23 25.89 0.31
CA THR A 245 -24.59 26.84 1.24
C THR A 245 -24.68 26.26 2.64
N GLY A 246 -23.60 25.67 3.13
CA GLY A 246 -23.60 24.87 4.37
C GLY A 246 -22.57 25.27 5.42
N ALA A 247 -21.89 26.40 5.27
CA ALA A 247 -21.07 27.01 6.31
C ALA A 247 -21.46 28.48 6.50
#